data_AF-A0A914SQI6-F1
#
_entry.id   AF-A0A914SQI6-F1
#
_cell.length_a   1.000
_cell.length_b   1.000
_cell.length_c   1.000
_cell.angle_alpha   90.00
_cell.angle_beta   90.00
_cell.angle_gamma   90.00
#
_symmetry.space_group_name_H-M   'P 1'
#
loop_
_entity.id
_entity.type
_entity.pdbx_description
1 polymer ?
#
loop_
_entity_poly.entity_id
_entity_poly.type
_entity_poly.pdbx_seq_one_letter_code
_entity_poly.pdbx_strand_id
1 'polypeptide(L)'
;MGRYDEDKVFLPLKTTFNQSKCTWLTVGIGGDDDVEKAFKEKYPKCQIFGIEASPDQYANFEKYGTVIPYGVGVTSENVTLTVRKIERYHNETIKVFAFSELLDNFVKSRLVHYMTIDIEGFEFGILEALLPSKKLYKEGITLCQVSFKAS
;
A
#
# COMPACT_ATOMS: atom_id res chain seq x y z
N MET A 1 -22.86 -1.57 4.97
CA MET A 1 -21.73 -2.13 4.22
C MET A 1 -20.45 -1.51 4.75
N GLY A 2 -19.76 -2.20 5.66
CA GLY A 2 -18.47 -1.78 6.21
C GLY A 2 -17.33 -2.26 5.32
N ARG A 3 -16.15 -1.64 5.44
CA ARG A 3 -14.87 -2.04 4.82
C ARG A 3 -14.38 -3.41 5.35
N TYR A 4 -15.16 -4.46 5.17
CA TYR A 4 -14.83 -5.82 5.63
C TYR A 4 -14.85 -6.86 4.50
N ASP A 5 -14.98 -6.41 3.25
CA ASP A 5 -14.74 -7.23 2.05
C ASP A 5 -13.62 -6.56 1.25
N GLU A 6 -12.37 -6.88 1.57
CA GLU A 6 -11.21 -6.50 0.77
C GLU A 6 -10.74 -7.70 -0.05
N ASP A 7 -10.95 -7.64 -1.36
CA ASP A 7 -10.49 -8.67 -2.28
C ASP A 7 -9.06 -8.34 -2.74
N LYS A 8 -8.09 -8.57 -1.85
CA LYS A 8 -6.67 -8.50 -2.20
C LYS A 8 -6.23 -9.81 -2.83
N VAL A 9 -5.40 -9.72 -3.87
CA VAL A 9 -4.80 -10.91 -4.50
C VAL A 9 -3.37 -10.65 -4.93
N PHE A 10 -2.53 -11.68 -4.86
CA PHE A 10 -1.21 -11.68 -5.49
C PHE A 10 -1.10 -12.87 -6.44
N LEU A 11 -0.40 -12.67 -7.55
CA LEU A 11 -0.09 -13.73 -8.49
C LEU A 11 1.31 -14.24 -8.18
N PRO A 12 1.50 -15.54 -7.93
CA PRO A 12 2.85 -16.06 -7.67
C PRO A 12 3.78 -15.77 -8.86
N LEU A 13 4.97 -15.21 -8.59
CA LEU A 13 5.96 -14.99 -9.64
C LEU A 13 6.49 -16.36 -10.10
N LYS A 14 6.58 -16.55 -11.42
CA LYS A 14 7.07 -17.81 -12.01
C LYS A 14 8.57 -18.05 -11.81
N THR A 15 9.32 -17.00 -11.48
CA THR A 15 10.78 -17.02 -11.39
C THR A 15 11.28 -17.16 -9.96
N THR A 16 12.43 -17.82 -9.80
CA THR A 16 13.21 -17.78 -8.56
C THR A 16 13.84 -16.39 -8.40
N PHE A 17 13.14 -15.47 -7.74
CA PHE A 17 13.74 -14.22 -7.26
C PHE A 17 14.35 -14.46 -5.87
N ASN A 18 15.35 -13.65 -5.51
CA ASN A 18 15.90 -13.69 -4.17
C ASN A 18 14.89 -13.10 -3.18
N GLN A 19 14.18 -13.96 -2.45
CA GLN A 19 13.19 -13.54 -1.46
C GLN A 19 13.77 -12.61 -0.38
N SER A 20 15.06 -12.70 -0.04
CA SER A 20 15.64 -11.79 0.96
C SER A 20 15.76 -10.34 0.47
N LYS A 21 15.55 -10.10 -0.82
CA LYS A 21 15.51 -8.77 -1.44
C LYS A 21 14.09 -8.42 -1.92
N CYS A 22 13.11 -9.24 -1.58
CA CYS A 22 11.74 -9.05 -2.00
C CYS A 22 11.01 -8.12 -1.04
N THR A 23 10.20 -7.28 -1.64
CA THR A 23 9.38 -6.29 -0.96
C THR A 23 7.96 -6.43 -1.44
N TRP A 24 7.05 -6.68 -0.51
CA TRP A 24 5.62 -6.46 -0.69
C TRP A 24 5.25 -5.14 -0.02
N LEU A 25 4.42 -4.35 -0.70
CA LEU A 25 3.78 -3.16 -0.13
C LEU A 25 2.24 -3.24 -0.24
N THR A 26 1.54 -3.30 0.88
CA THR A 26 0.09 -3.11 0.94
C THR A 26 -0.20 -1.63 1.13
N VAL A 27 -0.98 -1.03 0.24
CA VAL A 27 -1.46 0.35 0.36
C VAL A 27 -2.95 0.32 0.66
N GLY A 28 -3.31 0.74 1.87
CA GLY A 28 -4.59 0.43 2.50
C GLY A 28 -4.53 -0.95 3.15
N ILE A 29 -4.14 -1.00 4.44
CA ILE A 29 -4.04 -2.27 5.19
C ILE A 29 -5.42 -2.85 5.42
N GLY A 30 -6.38 -2.02 5.83
CA GLY A 30 -7.77 -2.45 5.90
C GLY A 30 -8.15 -3.34 7.09
N GLY A 31 -9.31 -3.98 6.95
CA GLY A 31 -9.95 -4.74 8.03
C GLY A 31 -9.52 -6.22 8.16
N ASP A 32 -8.84 -6.78 7.15
CA ASP A 32 -8.43 -8.18 7.08
C ASP A 32 -6.93 -8.36 6.77
N ASP A 33 -6.41 -9.57 6.99
CA ASP A 33 -4.98 -9.90 6.85
C ASP A 33 -4.73 -11.23 6.12
N ASP A 34 -5.77 -11.80 5.48
CA ASP A 34 -5.72 -13.14 4.89
C ASP A 34 -4.66 -13.26 3.77
N VAL A 35 -4.51 -12.20 3.00
CA VAL A 35 -3.66 -12.17 1.81
C VAL A 35 -2.20 -11.94 2.18
N GLU A 36 -1.94 -11.08 3.15
CA GLU A 36 -0.65 -10.88 3.80
C GLU A 36 -0.17 -12.16 4.49
N LYS A 37 -1.07 -12.85 5.19
CA LYS A 37 -0.80 -14.15 5.82
C LYS A 37 -0.39 -15.20 4.78
N ALA A 38 -1.23 -15.41 3.76
CA ALA A 38 -0.97 -16.39 2.71
C ALA A 38 0.35 -16.10 1.97
N PHE A 39 0.68 -14.83 1.77
CA PHE A 39 1.95 -14.45 1.18
C PHE A 39 3.14 -14.69 2.09
N LYS A 40 3.03 -14.36 3.38
CA LYS A 40 4.11 -14.59 4.35
C LYS A 40 4.42 -16.07 4.48
N GLU A 41 3.41 -16.94 4.44
CA GLU A 41 3.59 -18.40 4.41
C GLU A 41 4.34 -18.84 3.14
N LYS A 42 4.00 -18.28 1.98
CA LYS A 42 4.60 -18.65 0.69
C LYS A 42 6.01 -18.08 0.47
N TYR A 43 6.26 -16.86 0.93
CA TYR A 43 7.52 -16.15 0.77
C TYR A 43 8.02 -15.58 2.10
N PRO A 44 8.42 -16.45 3.05
CA PRO A 44 8.71 -16.07 4.42
C PRO A 44 9.85 -15.05 4.56
N LYS A 45 10.75 -14.98 3.57
CA LYS A 45 11.90 -14.05 3.57
C LYS A 45 11.60 -12.70 2.92
N CYS A 46 10.46 -12.53 2.24
CA CYS A 46 10.05 -11.22 1.75
C CYS A 46 9.76 -10.28 2.93
N GLN A 47 10.14 -9.02 2.79
CA GLN A 47 9.74 -7.94 3.67
C GLN A 47 8.36 -7.45 3.26
N ILE A 48 7.48 -7.27 4.23
CA ILE A 48 6.11 -6.80 4.02
C ILE A 48 5.95 -5.47 4.73
N PHE A 49 5.44 -4.47 4.03
CA PHE A 49 5.15 -3.14 4.55
C PHE A 49 3.70 -2.77 4.24
N GLY A 50 3.04 -2.10 5.18
CA GLY A 50 1.64 -1.70 5.04
C GLY A 50 1.49 -0.21 5.27
N ILE A 51 0.90 0.52 4.33
CA ILE A 51 0.60 1.94 4.46
C ILE A 51 -0.87 2.08 4.86
N GLU A 52 -1.12 2.62 6.04
CA GLU A 52 -2.46 2.90 6.55
C GLU A 52 -2.44 4.06 7.54
N ALA A 53 -3.32 5.05 7.35
CA ALA A 53 -3.40 6.21 8.22
C ALA A 53 -4.24 5.94 9.48
N SER A 54 -5.11 4.94 9.45
CA SER A 54 -6.14 4.67 10.46
C SER A 54 -5.75 3.46 11.33
N PRO A 55 -5.36 3.64 12.60
CA PRO A 55 -4.91 2.53 13.45
C PRO A 55 -5.96 1.43 13.68
N ASP A 56 -7.25 1.76 13.58
CA ASP A 56 -8.35 0.81 13.61
C ASP A 56 -8.41 -0.12 12.39
N GLN A 57 -7.63 0.17 11.35
CA GLN A 57 -7.52 -0.61 10.10
C GLN A 57 -6.12 -1.23 9.94
N TYR A 58 -5.44 -1.53 11.05
CA TYR A 58 -4.19 -2.31 10.99
C TYR A 58 -4.44 -3.81 11.01
N ALA A 59 -5.68 -4.25 11.24
CA ALA A 59 -6.04 -5.65 11.45
C ALA A 59 -5.04 -6.35 12.40
N ASN A 60 -4.37 -7.40 11.93
CA ASN A 60 -3.23 -8.03 12.62
C ASN A 60 -1.92 -7.90 11.81
N PHE A 61 -1.79 -6.88 10.96
CA PHE A 61 -0.72 -6.74 9.97
C PHE A 61 0.69 -6.82 10.56
N GLU A 62 0.89 -6.33 11.78
CA GLU A 62 2.17 -6.35 12.49
C GLU A 62 2.73 -7.78 12.70
N LYS A 63 1.89 -8.83 12.60
CA LYS A 63 2.34 -10.23 12.63
C LYS A 63 3.13 -10.63 11.39
N TYR A 64 2.96 -9.93 10.26
CA TYR A 64 3.55 -10.29 8.97
C TYR A 64 4.55 -9.25 8.47
N GLY A 65 4.38 -7.98 8.85
CA GLY A 65 5.15 -6.86 8.32
C GLY A 65 5.18 -5.62 9.21
N THR A 66 5.70 -4.53 8.65
CA THR A 66 5.83 -3.24 9.33
C THR A 66 4.75 -2.27 8.87
N VAL A 67 4.04 -1.66 9.82
CA VAL A 67 3.06 -0.62 9.54
C VAL A 67 3.75 0.74 9.33
N ILE A 68 3.30 1.46 8.31
CA ILE A 68 3.69 2.83 7.96
C ILE A 68 2.42 3.68 8.20
N PRO A 69 2.34 4.40 9.34
CA PRO A 69 1.10 4.95 9.86
C PRO A 69 0.71 6.30 9.21
N TYR A 70 0.66 6.35 7.87
CA TYR A 70 0.47 7.58 7.11
C TYR A 70 -0.45 7.40 5.90
N GLY A 71 -1.11 8.48 5.51
CA GLY A 71 -1.76 8.57 4.20
C GLY A 71 -0.72 8.74 3.09
N VAL A 72 -1.06 8.32 1.87
CA VAL A 72 -0.14 8.34 0.73
C VAL A 72 -0.75 9.02 -0.49
N GLY A 73 0.09 9.75 -1.23
CA GLY A 73 -0.25 10.36 -2.50
C GLY A 73 0.96 10.56 -3.40
N VAL A 74 0.77 11.30 -4.50
CA VAL A 74 1.84 11.66 -5.45
C VAL A 74 2.76 12.75 -4.87
N THR A 75 2.20 13.60 -4.02
CA THR A 75 2.86 14.72 -3.34
C THR A 75 2.53 14.72 -1.86
N SER A 76 3.46 15.23 -1.04
CA SER A 76 3.21 15.46 0.38
C SER A 76 2.39 16.74 0.54
N GLU A 77 1.20 16.62 1.11
CA GLU A 77 0.26 17.74 1.26
C GLU A 77 -0.76 17.45 2.38
N ASN A 78 -1.52 18.48 2.77
CA ASN A 78 -2.67 18.30 3.65
C ASN A 78 -3.92 18.21 2.78
N VAL A 79 -4.62 17.08 2.81
CA VAL A 79 -5.85 16.88 2.04
C VAL A 79 -7.04 16.71 2.98
N THR A 80 -8.14 17.38 2.67
CA THR A 80 -9.42 17.14 3.33
C THR A 80 -10.14 16.01 2.61
N LEU A 81 -10.35 14.91 3.31
CA LEU A 81 -11.01 13.72 2.80
C LEU A 81 -12.28 13.42 3.60
N THR A 82 -13.25 12.81 2.93
CA THR A 82 -14.43 12.27 3.56
C THR A 82 -14.09 10.88 4.12
N VAL A 83 -13.74 10.81 5.39
CA VAL A 83 -13.45 9.55 6.10
C VAL A 83 -14.69 9.06 6.83
N ARG A 84 -14.87 7.74 6.85
CA ARG A 84 -15.97 7.13 7.59
C ARG A 84 -15.49 6.72 8.99
N LYS A 85 -15.99 7.39 10.03
CA LYS A 85 -15.76 7.02 11.43
C LYS A 85 -17.09 6.68 12.08
N ILE A 86 -17.16 5.53 12.75
CA ILE A 86 -18.35 5.10 13.52
C ILE A 86 -19.64 5.28 12.69
N GLU A 87 -19.64 4.69 11.49
CA GLU A 87 -20.75 4.70 10.53
C GLU A 87 -21.16 6.05 9.93
N ARG A 88 -20.52 7.17 10.29
CA ARG A 88 -20.78 8.49 9.70
C ARG A 88 -19.59 8.99 8.89
N TYR A 89 -19.88 9.77 7.86
CA TYR A 89 -18.88 10.44 7.04
C TYR A 89 -18.50 11.78 7.68
N HIS A 90 -17.21 12.00 7.87
CA HIS A 90 -16.62 13.20 8.42
C HIS A 90 -15.57 13.73 7.45
N ASN A 91 -15.55 15.04 7.24
CA ASN A 91 -14.44 15.68 6.54
C ASN A 91 -13.29 15.84 7.53
N GLU A 92 -12.16 15.21 7.23
CA GLU A 92 -10.96 15.36 8.03
C GLU A 92 -9.79 15.78 7.14
N THR A 93 -9.05 16.78 7.60
CA THR A 93 -7.78 17.14 6.99
C THR A 93 -6.71 16.20 7.51
N ILE A 94 -6.22 15.32 6.66
CA ILE A 94 -5.11 14.42 6.95
C ILE A 94 -3.86 14.86 6.21
N LYS A 95 -2.70 14.59 6.81
CA LYS A 95 -1.42 14.75 6.12
C LYS A 95 -1.18 13.50 5.27
N VAL A 96 -1.09 13.66 3.96
CA VAL A 96 -0.63 12.62 3.05
C VAL A 96 0.84 12.86 2.72
N PHE A 97 1.60 11.79 2.57
CA PHE A 97 3.01 11.82 2.22
C PHE A 97 3.20 11.31 0.79
N ALA A 98 4.20 11.87 0.10
CA ALA A 98 4.59 11.40 -1.22
C ALA A 98 5.00 9.93 -1.14
N PHE A 99 4.56 9.14 -2.11
CA PHE A 99 4.88 7.71 -2.18
C PHE A 99 6.39 7.45 -2.16
N SER A 100 7.17 8.25 -2.90
CA SER A 100 8.65 8.18 -2.89
C SER A 100 9.25 8.45 -1.50
N GLU A 101 8.71 9.42 -0.76
CA GLU A 101 9.17 9.72 0.60
C GLU A 101 8.94 8.54 1.54
N LEU A 102 7.78 7.86 1.45
CA LEU A 102 7.50 6.68 2.26
C LEU A 102 8.41 5.51 1.90
N LEU A 103 8.67 5.26 0.61
CA LEU A 103 9.60 4.22 0.17
C LEU A 103 11.03 4.49 0.70
N ASP A 104 11.52 5.71 0.58
CA ASP A 104 12.87 6.08 1.02
C ASP A 104 13.01 6.03 2.55
N ASN A 105 11.98 6.41 3.29
CA ASN A 105 12.04 6.50 4.76
C ASN A 105 11.82 5.16 5.44
N PHE A 106 10.93 4.30 4.93
CA PHE A 106 10.51 3.08 5.61
C PHE A 106 10.99 1.81 4.90
N VAL A 107 10.79 1.74 3.58
CA VAL A 107 11.07 0.53 2.80
C VAL A 107 12.55 0.40 2.45
N LYS A 108 13.27 1.53 2.32
CA LYS A 108 14.68 1.60 1.91
C LYS A 108 14.94 0.96 0.54
N SER A 109 13.91 0.89 -0.30
CA SER A 109 13.96 0.37 -1.66
C SER A 109 12.91 1.07 -2.52
N ARG A 110 13.30 1.47 -3.74
CA ARG A 110 12.38 1.95 -4.78
C ARG A 110 11.91 0.85 -5.74
N LEU A 111 12.40 -0.38 -5.53
CA LEU A 111 11.92 -1.58 -6.22
C LEU A 111 10.94 -2.33 -5.31
N VAL A 112 9.69 -2.42 -5.73
CA VAL A 112 8.62 -3.16 -5.05
C VAL A 112 8.20 -4.32 -5.95
N HIS A 113 8.23 -5.53 -5.39
CA HIS A 113 7.94 -6.74 -6.16
C HIS A 113 6.44 -6.97 -6.28
N TYR A 114 5.73 -6.73 -5.17
CA TYR A 114 4.29 -6.87 -5.08
C TYR A 114 3.70 -5.64 -4.43
N MET A 115 2.70 -5.07 -5.05
CA MET A 115 1.92 -3.98 -4.48
C MET A 115 0.44 -4.33 -4.55
N THR A 116 -0.27 -4.22 -3.43
CA THR A 116 -1.74 -4.18 -3.39
C THR A 116 -2.17 -2.75 -3.11
N ILE A 117 -3.21 -2.26 -3.78
CA ILE A 117 -3.77 -0.91 -3.57
C ILE A 117 -5.27 -1.02 -3.39
N ASP A 118 -5.73 -0.67 -2.19
CA ASP A 118 -7.14 -0.50 -1.86
C ASP A 118 -7.27 0.70 -0.90
N ILE A 119 -7.28 1.90 -1.48
CA ILE A 119 -7.49 3.15 -0.75
C ILE A 119 -8.75 3.84 -1.31
N GLU A 120 -9.05 5.05 -0.86
CA GLU A 120 -10.15 5.84 -1.43
C GLU A 120 -9.61 7.10 -2.10
N GLY A 121 -9.72 7.17 -3.43
CA GLY A 121 -9.60 8.40 -4.21
C GLY A 121 -8.18 8.81 -4.62
N PHE A 122 -7.16 8.01 -4.31
CA PHE A 122 -5.76 8.30 -4.70
C PHE A 122 -5.10 7.22 -5.55
N GLU A 123 -5.78 6.09 -5.78
CA GLU A 123 -5.23 4.94 -6.51
C GLU A 123 -4.83 5.38 -7.92
N PHE A 124 -5.78 6.01 -8.64
CA PHE A 124 -5.54 6.46 -10.01
C PHE A 124 -4.43 7.51 -10.11
N GLY A 125 -4.32 8.42 -9.13
CA GLY A 125 -3.26 9.42 -9.10
C GLY A 125 -1.87 8.78 -8.96
N ILE A 126 -1.74 7.79 -8.07
CA ILE A 126 -0.49 7.04 -7.88
C ILE A 126 -0.17 6.22 -9.13
N LEU A 127 -1.15 5.49 -9.68
CA LEU A 127 -0.97 4.66 -10.88
C LEU A 127 -0.61 5.50 -12.11
N GLU A 128 -1.26 6.65 -12.31
CA GLU A 128 -0.94 7.57 -13.41
C GLU A 128 0.47 8.13 -13.25
N ALA A 129 0.87 8.49 -12.02
CA ALA A 129 2.20 9.06 -11.76
C ALA A 129 3.35 8.08 -11.99
N LEU A 130 3.06 6.77 -12.13
CA LEU A 130 4.00 5.71 -12.48
C LEU A 130 4.14 5.50 -14.00
N LEU A 131 3.31 6.14 -14.84
CA LEU A 131 3.46 6.06 -16.29
C LEU A 131 4.82 6.64 -16.74
N PRO A 132 5.37 6.17 -17.88
CA PRO A 132 6.61 6.73 -18.42
C PRO A 132 6.54 8.25 -18.52
N SER A 133 7.63 8.93 -18.15
CA SER A 133 7.76 10.40 -18.09
C SER A 133 7.01 11.13 -16.97
N LYS A 134 6.19 10.44 -16.17
CA LYS A 134 5.53 11.02 -15.00
C LYS A 134 6.44 10.99 -13.77
N LYS A 135 5.96 11.62 -12.69
CA LYS A 135 6.79 11.96 -11.53
C LYS A 135 7.41 10.73 -10.86
N LEU A 136 6.61 9.77 -10.42
CA LEU A 136 7.10 8.59 -9.68
C LEU A 136 8.01 7.73 -10.58
N TYR A 137 7.70 7.65 -11.88
CA TYR A 137 8.59 7.01 -12.85
C TYR A 137 9.96 7.71 -12.95
N LYS A 138 9.98 9.05 -13.06
CA LYS A 138 11.22 9.85 -13.11
C LYS A 138 12.02 9.78 -11.81
N GLU A 139 11.34 9.53 -10.70
CA GLU A 139 11.95 9.25 -9.40
C GLU A 139 12.50 7.80 -9.32
N GLY A 140 12.43 7.00 -10.38
CA GLY A 140 13.05 5.68 -10.44
C GLY A 140 12.32 4.62 -9.59
N ILE A 141 11.04 4.82 -9.30
CA ILE A 141 10.20 3.81 -8.66
C ILE A 141 9.84 2.73 -9.68
N THR A 142 10.05 1.47 -9.30
CA THR A 142 9.75 0.30 -10.11
C THR A 142 8.83 -0.65 -9.36
N LEU A 143 7.69 -0.97 -9.95
CA LEU A 143 6.74 -1.96 -9.44
C LEU A 143 6.71 -3.17 -10.38
N CYS A 144 6.98 -4.38 -9.89
CA CYS A 144 6.96 -5.58 -10.73
C CYS A 144 5.54 -6.12 -10.95
N GLN A 145 4.74 -6.15 -9.89
CA GLN A 145 3.34 -6.54 -9.95
C GLN A 145 2.50 -5.59 -9.08
N VAL A 146 1.39 -5.12 -9.64
CA VAL A 146 0.38 -4.34 -8.93
C VAL A 146 -0.96 -5.06 -9.03
N SER A 147 -1.62 -5.20 -7.90
CA SER A 147 -3.02 -5.57 -7.77
C SER A 147 -3.76 -4.39 -7.17
N PHE A 148 -4.91 -4.04 -7.71
CA PHE A 148 -5.69 -2.91 -7.21
C PHE A 148 -7.17 -3.20 -7.33
N LYS A 149 -7.93 -2.66 -6.37
CA LYS A 149 -9.38 -2.59 -6.46
C LYS A 149 -9.75 -1.24 -7.05
N ALA A 150 -10.61 -1.25 -8.06
CA ALA A 150 -11.21 -0.02 -8.56
C ALA A 150 -12.59 0.12 -7.90
N SER A 151 -12.74 1.17 -7.09
CA SER A 151 -13.94 1.52 -6.35
C SER A 151 -14.83 2.49 -7.13
#